data_AF-A0A3B3DV55-F1
#
_entry.id   AF-A0A3B3DV55-F1
#
_cell.length_a   1.000
_cell.length_b   1.000
_cell.length_c   1.000
_cell.angle_alpha   90.00
_cell.angle_beta   90.00
_cell.angle_gamma   90.00
#
_symmetry.space_group_name_H-M   'P 1'
#
loop_
_entity.id
_entity.type
_entity.pdbx_description
1 polymer ?
#
loop_
_entity_poly.entity_id
_entity_poly.type
_entity_poly.pdbx_seq_one_letter_code
_entity_poly.pdbx_strand_id
1 'polypeptide(L)'
;MLRAGRMEEFVTEAAAEEEPWYDQRDLEQDLHLAAELGKTLLERNKELEESLQQMYGNNDEQVQEIEYLSKQLEMLREVNEQHAKVYEQLDVTARELEITNEKLVLESKASQQKIDRLTGTMETLQGQVDSLTARLEELRTLEELRLRREKNERRKTVHSFPCLKELCASPRYEDGFLLANPGSVDLVERQPLDEENDRLRDIVSSLHSAMALERSKRDQAERECAVVLEEFERLEQRLLGAEGCHLRVRELEAELEEMQQLRKSRVCLIGDMEDGLEALLSNGPETDTPEEGAGLEEGDPGTAGEAGGQQGGPVRKSCSDTALNSISAVAGRRQGSYALHANGTRKRGMSILREVDEQYHTLLEKYEELLGKCRRHEESLCHAEVQTSRPVSRDPSMKEYSLVPAEPSTSRAVIATPPTPPETPSTPEALEGISRQVEQVDKRLSQNTPEYKALFKEIFSRLQKSKSDVSSKTSKSRKTNK
;
A
#
# COMPACT_ATOMS: atom_id res chain seq x y z
N MET A 1 83.58 47.00 -73.30
CA MET A 1 82.75 46.18 -74.23
C MET A 1 81.65 45.57 -73.35
N LEU A 2 80.36 45.85 -73.45
CA LEU A 2 79.50 46.16 -74.59
C LEU A 2 78.40 47.18 -74.21
N ARG A 3 78.24 48.15 -75.11
CA ARG A 3 76.99 48.77 -75.59
C ARG A 3 76.04 49.46 -74.58
N ALA A 4 76.33 50.73 -74.35
CA ALA A 4 75.32 51.75 -74.14
C ALA A 4 74.47 51.89 -75.42
N GLY A 5 73.20 51.52 -75.34
CA GLY A 5 72.20 51.71 -76.39
C GLY A 5 71.32 52.91 -76.05
N ARG A 6 71.66 54.07 -76.63
CA ARG A 6 70.75 55.06 -77.21
C ARG A 6 69.44 55.32 -76.43
N MET A 7 69.49 56.31 -75.53
CA MET A 7 68.34 57.16 -75.21
C MET A 7 67.91 57.87 -76.50
N GLU A 8 66.85 57.39 -77.13
CA GLU A 8 66.08 58.15 -78.13
C GLU A 8 64.61 58.12 -77.68
N GLU A 9 64.14 59.31 -77.28
CA GLU A 9 62.79 59.83 -77.56
C GLU A 9 61.62 58.84 -77.49
N PHE A 10 61.19 58.48 -76.27
CA PHE A 10 59.82 57.98 -76.02
C PHE A 10 59.18 58.70 -74.82
N VAL A 11 59.54 59.96 -74.60
CA VAL A 11 58.84 60.86 -73.69
C VAL A 11 58.42 62.07 -74.51
N THR A 12 57.32 61.94 -75.25
CA THR A 12 56.37 63.02 -75.65
C THR A 12 55.36 62.54 -76.70
N GLU A 13 54.89 61.29 -76.64
CA GLU A 13 53.76 60.86 -77.50
C GLU A 13 52.83 59.84 -76.81
N ALA A 14 52.89 59.75 -75.49
CA ALA A 14 51.96 58.97 -74.66
C ALA A 14 51.10 59.88 -73.74
N ALA A 15 51.08 61.19 -74.01
CA ALA A 15 50.32 62.17 -73.23
C ALA A 15 49.27 62.93 -74.07
N ALA A 16 48.98 62.46 -75.30
CA ALA A 16 48.04 63.10 -76.22
C ALA A 16 47.18 62.10 -77.02
N GLU A 17 46.98 60.90 -76.47
CA GLU A 17 45.84 60.04 -76.82
C GLU A 17 45.01 59.85 -75.54
N GLU A 18 44.46 60.95 -75.02
CA GLU A 18 43.25 60.83 -74.20
C GLU A 18 42.16 60.33 -75.15
N GLU A 19 41.88 59.03 -75.12
CA GLU A 19 40.76 58.40 -75.82
C GLU A 19 39.48 59.23 -75.57
N PRO A 20 38.92 59.93 -76.58
CA PRO A 20 37.77 60.84 -76.38
C PRO A 20 36.43 60.14 -76.12
N TRP A 21 36.43 58.88 -75.68
CA TRP A 21 35.26 58.00 -75.74
C TRP A 21 34.39 57.97 -74.48
N TYR A 22 34.54 58.93 -73.57
CA TYR A 22 33.53 59.21 -72.56
C TYR A 22 33.40 60.72 -72.37
N ASP A 23 32.20 61.27 -72.65
CA ASP A 23 31.86 62.61 -72.21
C ASP A 23 32.03 62.65 -70.68
N GLN A 24 32.76 63.63 -70.16
CA GLN A 24 33.08 63.72 -68.73
C GLN A 24 31.82 63.67 -67.83
N ARG A 25 30.67 64.10 -68.36
CA ARG A 25 29.36 64.06 -67.71
C ARG A 25 28.77 62.66 -67.62
N ASP A 26 29.06 61.78 -68.57
CA ASP A 26 28.57 60.40 -68.58
C ASP A 26 29.37 59.56 -67.58
N LEU A 27 30.68 59.79 -67.48
CA LEU A 27 31.51 59.20 -66.43
C LEU A 27 31.06 59.63 -65.03
N GLU A 28 30.70 60.90 -64.84
CA GLU A 28 30.15 61.42 -63.59
C GLU A 28 28.80 60.74 -63.24
N GLN A 29 27.92 60.55 -64.21
CA GLN A 29 26.64 59.86 -64.03
C GLN A 29 26.82 58.38 -63.67
N ASP A 30 27.71 57.67 -64.37
CA ASP A 30 28.01 56.26 -64.09
C ASP A 30 28.65 56.09 -62.70
N LEU A 31 29.51 57.02 -62.29
CA LEU A 31 30.10 57.04 -60.95
C LEU A 31 29.02 57.27 -59.87
N HIS A 32 28.09 58.20 -60.11
CA HIS A 32 26.95 58.41 -59.22
C HIS A 32 26.07 57.17 -59.12
N LEU A 33 25.74 56.53 -60.24
CA LEU A 33 24.95 55.30 -60.26
C LEU A 33 25.66 54.15 -59.53
N ALA A 34 26.96 53.97 -59.75
CA ALA A 34 27.76 52.98 -59.05
C ALA A 34 27.80 53.24 -57.53
N ALA A 35 27.89 54.51 -57.11
CA ALA A 35 27.82 54.90 -55.71
C ALA A 35 26.42 54.64 -55.10
N GLU A 36 25.34 54.93 -55.82
CA GLU A 36 23.97 54.62 -55.38
C GLU A 36 23.76 53.11 -55.23
N LEU A 37 24.19 52.31 -56.20
CA LEU A 37 24.13 50.84 -56.11
C LEU A 37 24.99 50.31 -54.96
N GLY A 38 26.21 50.84 -54.79
CA GLY A 38 27.08 50.49 -53.67
C GLY A 38 26.43 50.80 -52.33
N LYS A 39 25.77 51.95 -52.21
CA LYS A 39 25.02 52.33 -51.01
C LYS A 39 23.86 51.35 -50.74
N THR A 40 23.04 51.03 -51.75
CA THR A 40 21.93 50.08 -51.59
C THR A 40 22.42 48.67 -51.22
N LEU A 41 23.53 48.21 -51.80
CA LEU A 41 24.13 46.92 -51.45
C LEU A 41 24.67 46.91 -50.01
N LEU A 42 25.29 48.00 -49.56
CA LEU A 42 25.73 48.14 -48.16
C LEU A 42 24.54 48.19 -47.20
N GLU A 43 23.48 48.93 -47.53
CA GLU A 43 22.24 48.96 -46.74
C GLU A 43 21.62 47.56 -46.64
N ARG A 44 21.51 46.83 -47.76
CA ARG A 44 20.99 45.45 -47.77
C ARG A 44 21.88 44.48 -46.99
N ASN A 45 23.20 44.59 -47.10
CA ASN A 45 24.11 43.77 -46.30
C ASN A 45 23.95 44.07 -44.81
N LYS A 46 23.81 45.34 -44.44
CA LYS A 46 23.56 45.75 -43.06
C LYS A 46 22.24 45.19 -42.52
N GLU A 47 21.15 45.26 -43.30
CA GLU A 47 19.86 44.64 -42.94
C GLU A 47 19.97 43.12 -42.75
N LEU A 48 20.75 42.44 -43.60
CA LEU A 48 21.00 41.00 -43.47
C LEU A 48 21.82 40.69 -42.20
N GLU A 49 22.84 41.49 -41.89
CA GLU A 49 23.62 41.37 -40.67
C GLU A 49 22.75 41.60 -39.42
N GLU A 50 21.91 42.63 -39.43
CA GLU A 50 20.95 42.92 -38.34
C GLU A 50 19.94 41.78 -38.18
N SER A 51 19.40 41.24 -39.28
CA SER A 51 18.48 40.10 -39.23
C SER A 51 19.15 38.83 -38.70
N LEU A 52 20.41 38.58 -39.08
CA LEU A 52 21.19 37.43 -38.61
C LEU A 52 21.55 37.58 -37.12
N GLN A 53 21.92 38.78 -36.67
CA GLN A 53 22.12 39.07 -35.25
C GLN A 53 20.83 38.86 -34.44
N GLN A 54 19.68 39.31 -34.96
CA GLN A 54 18.38 39.05 -34.33
C GLN A 54 18.08 37.55 -34.25
N MET A 55 18.35 36.80 -35.31
CA MET A 55 18.18 35.34 -35.31
C MET A 55 19.08 34.66 -34.28
N TYR A 56 20.34 35.11 -34.10
CA TYR A 56 21.21 34.60 -33.04
C TYR A 56 20.68 34.93 -31.65
N GLY A 57 20.22 36.16 -31.41
CA GLY A 57 19.62 36.53 -30.12
C GLY A 57 18.39 35.69 -29.78
N ASN A 58 17.49 35.49 -30.75
CA ASN A 58 16.33 34.61 -30.57
C ASN A 58 16.73 33.15 -30.31
N ASN A 59 17.80 32.67 -30.95
CA ASN A 59 18.30 31.32 -30.73
C ASN A 59 18.86 31.15 -29.31
N ASP A 60 19.61 32.12 -28.81
CA ASP A 60 20.13 32.12 -27.43
C ASP A 60 18.99 32.11 -26.40
N GLU A 61 17.93 32.89 -26.62
CA GLU A 61 16.73 32.90 -25.77
C GLU A 61 16.03 31.52 -25.76
N GLN A 62 15.89 30.90 -26.93
CA GLN A 62 15.32 29.56 -27.05
C GLN A 62 16.16 28.50 -26.33
N VAL A 63 17.49 28.59 -26.41
CA VAL A 63 18.40 27.69 -25.68
C VAL A 63 18.20 27.85 -24.18
N GLN A 64 18.12 29.09 -23.68
CA GLN A 64 17.87 29.35 -22.26
C GLN A 64 16.50 28.82 -21.79
N GLU A 65 15.47 28.94 -22.63
CA GLU A 65 14.14 28.37 -22.34
C GLU A 65 14.20 26.83 -22.27
N ILE A 66 14.87 26.19 -23.23
CA ILE A 66 15.06 24.73 -23.24
C ILE A 66 15.81 24.28 -21.97
N GLU A 67 16.86 25.00 -21.57
CA GLU A 67 17.58 24.70 -20.34
C GLU A 67 16.71 24.84 -19.09
N TYR A 68 15.89 25.89 -19.02
CA TYR A 68 14.99 26.11 -17.90
C TYR A 68 13.94 24.99 -17.80
N LEU A 69 13.31 24.64 -18.92
CA LEU A 69 12.35 23.53 -18.98
C LEU A 69 13.02 22.19 -18.65
N SER A 70 14.26 21.99 -19.10
CA SER A 70 15.04 20.78 -18.78
C SER A 70 15.31 20.68 -17.28
N LYS A 71 15.69 21.78 -16.62
CA LYS A 71 15.86 21.84 -15.16
C LYS A 71 14.55 21.56 -14.42
N GLN A 72 13.42 22.09 -14.90
CA GLN A 72 12.10 21.78 -14.34
C GLN A 72 11.75 20.30 -14.47
N LEU A 73 12.02 19.69 -15.64
CA LEU A 73 11.79 18.26 -15.85
C LEU A 73 12.68 17.40 -14.95
N GLU A 74 13.93 17.80 -14.71
CA GLU A 74 14.83 17.07 -13.82
C GLU A 74 14.34 17.13 -12.37
N MET A 75 13.94 18.30 -11.87
CA MET A 75 13.33 18.42 -10.54
C MET A 75 12.05 17.56 -10.43
N LEU A 76 11.22 17.50 -11.48
CA LEU A 76 10.03 16.64 -11.48
C LEU A 76 10.39 15.15 -11.45
N ARG A 77 11.49 14.74 -12.09
CA ARG A 77 12.00 13.37 -12.01
C ARG A 77 12.49 13.04 -10.61
N GLU A 78 13.27 13.93 -10.00
CA GLU A 78 13.76 13.77 -8.61
C GLU A 78 12.59 13.63 -7.62
N VAL A 79 11.57 14.49 -7.72
CA VAL A 79 10.38 14.40 -6.87
C VAL A 79 9.63 13.09 -7.10
N ASN A 80 9.50 12.64 -8.35
CA ASN A 80 8.84 11.38 -8.65
C ASN A 80 9.64 10.17 -8.12
N GLU A 81 10.96 10.22 -8.17
CA GLU A 81 11.84 9.21 -7.56
C GLU A 81 11.71 9.20 -6.03
N GLN A 82 11.66 10.37 -5.41
CA GLN A 82 11.39 10.50 -3.97
C GLN A 82 10.02 9.93 -3.60
N HIS A 83 8.98 10.21 -4.40
CA HIS A 83 7.66 9.62 -4.21
C HIS A 83 7.70 8.10 -4.32
N ALA A 84 8.41 7.53 -5.31
CA ALA A 84 8.58 6.09 -5.44
C ALA A 84 9.24 5.48 -4.19
N LYS A 85 10.31 6.10 -3.67
CA LYS A 85 10.98 5.66 -2.43
C LYS A 85 10.05 5.70 -1.21
N VAL A 86 9.22 6.74 -1.09
CA VAL A 86 8.24 6.86 0.01
C VAL A 86 7.16 5.79 -0.12
N TYR A 87 6.68 5.50 -1.33
CA TYR A 87 5.72 4.42 -1.55
C TYR A 87 6.31 3.06 -1.20
N GLU A 88 7.55 2.77 -1.61
CA GLU A 88 8.24 1.54 -1.24
C GLU A 88 8.40 1.40 0.28
N GLN A 89 8.78 2.46 0.98
CA GLN A 89 8.87 2.47 2.45
C GLN A 89 7.50 2.23 3.11
N LEU A 90 6.45 2.89 2.63
CA LEU A 90 5.09 2.67 3.12
C LEU A 90 4.67 1.21 2.93
N ASP A 91 4.98 0.64 1.78
CA ASP A 91 4.72 -0.76 1.43
C ASP A 91 5.46 -1.74 2.35
N VAL A 92 6.71 -1.47 2.72
CA VAL A 92 7.47 -2.27 3.68
C VAL A 92 6.83 -2.18 5.07
N THR A 93 6.58 -0.96 5.55
CA THR A 93 5.99 -0.75 6.89
C THR A 93 4.59 -1.35 7.01
N ALA A 94 3.77 -1.28 5.96
CA ALA A 94 2.44 -1.90 5.94
C ALA A 94 2.54 -3.42 6.10
N ARG A 95 3.45 -4.07 5.37
CA ARG A 95 3.69 -5.52 5.49
C ARG A 95 4.22 -5.90 6.87
N GLU A 96 5.12 -5.12 7.45
CA GLU A 96 5.61 -5.34 8.82
C GLU A 96 4.48 -5.22 9.85
N LEU A 97 3.58 -4.25 9.69
CA LEU A 97 2.41 -4.09 10.55
C LEU A 97 1.41 -5.24 10.39
N GLU A 98 1.19 -5.73 9.17
CA GLU A 98 0.35 -6.92 8.92
C GLU A 98 0.93 -8.16 9.64
N ILE A 99 2.23 -8.43 9.45
CA ILE A 99 2.91 -9.55 10.08
C ILE A 99 2.85 -9.47 11.62
N THR A 100 3.09 -8.27 12.18
CA THR A 100 3.04 -8.09 13.64
C THR A 100 1.61 -8.22 14.18
N ASN A 101 0.61 -7.76 13.45
CA ASN A 101 -0.80 -7.93 13.79
C ASN A 101 -1.20 -9.41 13.80
N GLU A 102 -0.86 -10.16 12.74
CA GLU A 102 -1.11 -11.60 12.66
C GLU A 102 -0.47 -12.35 13.84
N LYS A 103 0.79 -12.04 14.16
CA LYS A 103 1.49 -12.60 15.33
C LYS A 103 0.75 -12.32 16.63
N LEU A 104 0.33 -11.07 16.86
CA LEU A 104 -0.43 -10.69 18.06
C LEU A 104 -1.79 -11.37 18.12
N VAL A 105 -2.47 -11.56 16.98
CA VAL A 105 -3.74 -12.30 16.91
C VAL A 105 -3.53 -13.77 17.26
N LEU A 106 -2.46 -14.41 16.77
CA LEU A 106 -2.13 -15.78 17.11
C LEU A 106 -1.78 -15.94 18.60
N GLU A 107 -0.99 -15.03 19.16
CA GLU A 107 -0.67 -15.01 20.59
C GLU A 107 -1.92 -14.78 21.45
N SER A 108 -2.79 -13.84 21.04
CA SER A 108 -4.08 -13.58 21.69
C SER A 108 -4.95 -14.85 21.69
N LYS A 109 -5.09 -15.54 20.56
CA LYS A 109 -5.80 -16.83 20.47
C LYS A 109 -5.19 -17.89 21.38
N ALA A 110 -3.86 -18.00 21.43
CA ALA A 110 -3.18 -18.96 22.30
C ALA A 110 -3.43 -18.65 23.78
N SER A 111 -3.40 -17.36 24.16
CA SER A 111 -3.72 -16.91 25.51
C SER A 111 -5.18 -17.18 25.88
N GLN A 112 -6.11 -16.95 24.96
CA GLN A 112 -7.53 -17.23 25.15
C GLN A 112 -7.76 -18.72 25.38
N GLN A 113 -7.17 -19.59 24.55
CA GLN A 113 -7.27 -21.04 24.77
C GLN A 113 -6.69 -21.47 26.12
N LYS A 114 -5.66 -20.79 26.63
CA LYS A 114 -5.11 -21.07 27.97
C LYS A 114 -6.08 -20.62 29.07
N ILE A 115 -6.72 -19.46 28.91
CA ILE A 115 -7.78 -19.00 29.80
C ILE A 115 -8.93 -20.00 29.81
N ASP A 116 -9.43 -20.42 28.65
CA ASP A 116 -10.55 -21.36 28.55
C ASP A 116 -10.24 -22.70 29.22
N ARG A 117 -9.02 -23.22 29.07
CA ARG A 117 -8.56 -24.44 29.77
C ARG A 117 -8.57 -24.25 31.29
N LEU A 118 -8.04 -23.13 31.78
CA LEU A 118 -8.02 -22.83 33.22
C LEU A 118 -9.42 -22.61 33.78
N THR A 119 -10.28 -21.87 33.07
CA THR A 119 -11.69 -21.67 33.42
C THR A 119 -12.43 -23.00 33.51
N GLY A 120 -12.24 -23.91 32.53
CA GLY A 120 -12.80 -25.26 32.59
C GLY A 120 -12.33 -26.04 33.82
N THR A 121 -11.05 -25.98 34.18
CA THR A 121 -10.57 -26.61 35.43
C THR A 121 -11.18 -25.99 36.68
N MET A 122 -11.33 -24.66 36.72
CA MET A 122 -11.95 -23.95 37.82
C MET A 122 -13.43 -24.36 37.99
N GLU A 123 -14.19 -24.46 36.90
CA GLU A 123 -15.59 -24.91 36.92
C GLU A 123 -15.72 -26.35 37.42
N THR A 124 -14.83 -27.26 37.00
CA THR A 124 -14.84 -28.64 37.51
C THR A 124 -14.54 -28.70 39.01
N LEU A 125 -13.58 -27.91 39.50
CA LEU A 125 -13.27 -27.81 40.92
C LEU A 125 -14.41 -27.17 41.71
N GLN A 126 -15.05 -26.13 41.16
CA GLN A 126 -16.21 -25.50 41.78
C GLN A 126 -17.36 -26.50 41.91
N GLY A 127 -17.65 -27.30 40.88
CA GLY A 127 -18.64 -28.36 40.94
C GLY A 127 -18.31 -29.43 42.01
N GLN A 128 -17.02 -29.75 42.21
CA GLN A 128 -16.60 -30.62 43.31
C GLN A 128 -16.87 -29.98 44.67
N VAL A 129 -16.51 -28.71 44.87
CA VAL A 129 -16.77 -27.96 46.11
C VAL A 129 -18.27 -27.88 46.40
N ASP A 130 -19.10 -27.59 45.41
CA ASP A 130 -20.55 -27.51 45.56
C ASP A 130 -21.13 -28.88 45.96
N SER A 131 -20.66 -29.97 45.34
CA SER A 131 -21.08 -31.34 45.69
C SER A 131 -20.69 -31.75 47.12
N LEU A 132 -19.49 -31.35 47.57
CA LEU A 132 -19.03 -31.59 48.93
C LEU A 132 -19.82 -30.75 49.93
N THR A 133 -20.13 -29.51 49.57
CA THR A 133 -20.95 -28.60 50.38
C THR A 133 -22.36 -29.15 50.55
N ALA A 134 -22.99 -29.64 49.48
CA ALA A 134 -24.30 -30.29 49.53
C ALA A 134 -24.29 -31.53 50.45
N ARG A 135 -23.27 -32.40 50.34
CA ARG A 135 -23.12 -33.56 51.24
C ARG A 135 -22.93 -33.15 52.70
N LEU A 136 -22.18 -32.08 52.97
CA LEU A 136 -22.02 -31.55 54.33
C LEU A 136 -23.34 -30.99 54.88
N GLU A 137 -24.12 -30.31 54.05
CA GLU A 137 -25.45 -29.82 54.42
C GLU A 137 -26.42 -30.97 54.69
N GLU A 138 -26.45 -32.00 53.85
CA GLU A 138 -27.23 -33.22 54.07
C GLU A 138 -26.89 -33.87 55.42
N LEU A 139 -25.60 -34.08 55.72
CA LEU A 139 -25.15 -34.62 57.00
C LEU A 139 -25.56 -33.74 58.18
N ARG A 140 -25.46 -32.41 58.05
CA ARG A 140 -25.93 -31.45 59.07
C ARG A 140 -27.44 -31.56 59.30
N THR A 141 -28.25 -31.66 58.24
CA THR A 141 -29.71 -31.83 58.40
C THR A 141 -30.08 -33.16 59.06
N LEU A 142 -29.37 -34.24 58.73
CA LEU A 142 -29.55 -35.55 59.37
C LEU A 142 -29.18 -35.49 60.86
N GLU A 143 -28.11 -34.78 61.20
CA GLU A 143 -27.69 -34.56 62.58
C GLU A 143 -28.71 -33.73 63.37
N GLU A 144 -29.22 -32.63 62.79
CA GLU A 144 -30.31 -31.85 63.39
C GLU A 144 -31.58 -32.68 63.63
N LEU A 145 -31.95 -33.54 62.67
CA LEU A 145 -33.08 -34.45 62.82
C LEU A 145 -32.85 -35.49 63.92
N ARG A 146 -31.63 -36.03 64.02
CA ARG A 146 -31.25 -36.93 65.13
C ARG A 146 -31.36 -36.23 66.48
N LEU A 147 -30.83 -35.02 66.62
CA LEU A 147 -30.93 -34.23 67.84
C LEU A 147 -32.38 -33.86 68.20
N ARG A 148 -33.22 -33.52 67.22
CA ARG A 148 -34.67 -33.29 67.44
C ARG A 148 -35.38 -34.55 67.89
N ARG A 149 -35.10 -35.70 67.27
CA ARG A 149 -35.64 -37.00 67.68
C ARG A 149 -35.21 -37.33 69.10
N GLU A 150 -33.92 -37.21 69.40
CA GLU A 150 -33.38 -37.46 70.74
C GLU A 150 -33.98 -36.51 71.78
N LYS A 151 -34.15 -35.21 71.47
CA LYS A 151 -34.82 -34.25 72.36
C LYS A 151 -36.30 -34.61 72.58
N ASN A 152 -37.00 -35.07 71.54
CA ASN A 152 -38.39 -35.52 71.64
C ASN A 152 -38.52 -36.85 72.39
N GLU A 153 -37.59 -37.78 72.19
CA GLU A 153 -37.49 -39.03 72.93
C GLU A 153 -37.15 -38.78 74.38
N ARG A 154 -36.15 -37.94 74.70
CA ARG A 154 -35.85 -37.49 76.07
C ARG A 154 -37.08 -36.85 76.72
N ARG A 155 -37.88 -36.05 75.99
CA ARG A 155 -39.15 -35.52 76.51
C ARG A 155 -40.20 -36.59 76.77
N LYS A 156 -40.20 -37.70 76.02
CA LYS A 156 -41.08 -38.86 76.24
C LYS A 156 -40.57 -39.76 77.37
N THR A 157 -39.26 -39.97 77.47
CA THR A 157 -38.62 -40.84 78.46
C THR A 157 -38.45 -40.19 79.83
N VAL A 158 -38.49 -38.85 79.93
CA VAL A 158 -38.64 -38.16 81.23
C VAL A 158 -39.98 -38.51 81.90
N HIS A 159 -40.98 -39.01 81.16
CA HIS A 159 -42.26 -39.49 81.70
C HIS A 159 -42.39 -41.03 81.70
N SER A 160 -41.35 -41.80 81.36
CA SER A 160 -41.37 -43.27 81.42
C SER A 160 -40.07 -43.80 82.04
N PHE A 161 -40.22 -44.45 83.19
CA PHE A 161 -39.18 -45.01 84.08
C PHE A 161 -37.92 -45.61 83.39
N PRO A 162 -36.72 -45.44 83.99
CA PRO A 162 -35.48 -46.01 83.50
C PRO A 162 -35.28 -47.45 84.00
N CYS A 163 -35.32 -48.42 83.10
CA CYS A 163 -34.78 -49.76 83.32
C CYS A 163 -34.74 -50.49 81.97
N LEU A 164 -33.54 -50.85 81.55
CA LEU A 164 -33.17 -52.08 80.80
C LEU A 164 -31.83 -51.83 80.10
N LYS A 165 -30.81 -51.66 80.94
CA LYS A 165 -29.44 -51.98 80.61
C LYS A 165 -29.33 -53.50 80.74
N GLU A 166 -29.68 -54.23 79.69
CA GLU A 166 -29.36 -55.65 79.43
C GLU A 166 -30.30 -56.23 78.36
N LEU A 167 -30.01 -55.94 77.11
CA LEU A 167 -30.19 -56.93 76.04
C LEU A 167 -28.84 -57.04 75.33
N CYS A 168 -28.01 -57.88 75.95
CA CYS A 168 -27.11 -58.82 75.32
C CYS A 168 -26.79 -58.56 73.85
N ALA A 169 -25.58 -58.06 73.62
CA ALA A 169 -24.77 -58.47 72.50
C ALA A 169 -24.82 -60.01 72.39
N SER A 170 -25.54 -60.50 71.38
CA SER A 170 -25.52 -61.90 70.96
C SER A 170 -24.96 -61.94 69.55
N PRO A 171 -23.67 -62.25 69.35
CA PRO A 171 -23.18 -62.65 68.05
C PRO A 171 -23.54 -64.13 67.88
N ARG A 172 -24.69 -64.41 67.27
CA ARG A 172 -24.88 -65.70 66.62
C ARG A 172 -24.59 -65.49 65.15
N TYR A 173 -23.37 -65.86 64.78
CA TYR A 173 -22.96 -66.17 63.42
C TYR A 173 -23.93 -67.24 62.92
N GLU A 174 -24.90 -66.85 62.10
CA GLU A 174 -25.64 -67.79 61.26
C GLU A 174 -24.68 -68.23 60.16
N ASP A 175 -24.21 -69.46 60.31
CA ASP A 175 -23.50 -70.23 59.30
C ASP A 175 -24.39 -70.34 58.05
N GLY A 176 -23.91 -69.82 56.93
CA GLY A 176 -24.63 -69.77 55.67
C GLY A 176 -24.76 -71.16 55.04
N PHE A 177 -25.65 -71.99 55.59
CA PHE A 177 -26.16 -73.18 54.91
C PHE A 177 -27.31 -72.78 53.98
N LEU A 178 -26.96 -72.27 52.79
CA LEU A 178 -27.88 -72.31 51.65
C LEU A 178 -27.90 -73.74 51.10
N LEU A 179 -28.80 -74.55 51.65
CA LEU A 179 -29.28 -75.75 50.95
C LEU A 179 -30.16 -75.28 49.78
N ALA A 180 -29.52 -74.91 48.67
CA ALA A 180 -30.22 -74.57 47.44
C ALA A 180 -30.72 -75.85 46.77
N ASN A 181 -32.04 -75.95 46.64
CA ASN A 181 -32.76 -76.89 45.78
C ASN A 181 -32.14 -76.95 44.36
N PRO A 182 -32.05 -78.13 43.71
CA PRO A 182 -31.54 -78.27 42.35
C PRO A 182 -32.59 -77.87 41.27
N GLY A 183 -33.38 -76.83 41.52
CA GLY A 183 -34.55 -76.48 40.71
C GLY A 183 -34.72 -75.00 40.37
N SER A 184 -33.73 -74.14 40.65
CA SER A 184 -33.72 -72.75 40.16
C SER A 184 -32.29 -72.31 39.87
N VAL A 185 -31.64 -72.98 38.93
CA VAL A 185 -30.42 -72.46 38.29
C VAL A 185 -30.86 -71.55 37.16
N ASP A 186 -31.41 -70.41 37.52
CA ASP A 186 -31.57 -69.29 36.59
C ASP A 186 -31.44 -68.01 37.41
N LEU A 187 -30.46 -67.19 37.02
CA LEU A 187 -30.17 -65.79 37.38
C LEU A 187 -29.04 -65.40 38.37
N VAL A 188 -28.57 -66.23 39.31
CA VAL A 188 -27.74 -65.74 40.46
C VAL A 188 -26.31 -65.20 40.15
N GLU A 189 -25.42 -66.02 39.59
CA GLU A 189 -23.96 -65.76 39.63
C GLU A 189 -23.39 -64.95 38.45
N ARG A 190 -24.25 -64.53 37.51
CA ARG A 190 -23.82 -63.84 36.28
C ARG A 190 -23.52 -62.35 36.44
N GLN A 191 -23.98 -61.73 37.52
CA GLN A 191 -24.07 -60.27 37.61
C GLN A 191 -22.72 -59.51 37.64
N PRO A 192 -21.68 -59.91 38.40
CA PRO A 192 -20.46 -59.10 38.47
C PRO A 192 -19.55 -59.24 37.24
N LEU A 193 -19.46 -60.44 36.66
CA LEU A 193 -18.64 -60.69 35.46
C LEU A 193 -19.31 -60.17 34.19
N ASP A 194 -20.64 -60.25 34.08
CA ASP A 194 -21.36 -59.67 32.93
C ASP A 194 -21.29 -58.14 32.96
N GLU A 195 -21.42 -57.51 34.14
CA GLU A 195 -21.20 -56.05 34.29
C GLU A 195 -19.78 -55.61 33.92
N GLU A 196 -18.77 -56.39 34.32
CA GLU A 196 -17.38 -56.12 33.92
C GLU A 196 -17.18 -56.31 32.41
N ASN A 197 -17.82 -57.30 31.80
CA ASN A 197 -17.80 -57.52 30.35
C ASN A 197 -18.46 -56.36 29.59
N ASP A 198 -19.59 -55.85 30.08
CA ASP A 198 -20.26 -54.67 29.50
C ASP A 198 -19.41 -53.42 29.63
N ARG A 199 -18.79 -53.19 30.81
CA ARG A 199 -17.82 -52.08 30.98
C ARG A 199 -16.63 -52.20 30.03
N LEU A 200 -16.10 -53.41 29.83
CA LEU A 200 -15.02 -53.63 28.87
C LEU A 200 -15.48 -53.41 27.43
N ARG A 201 -16.71 -53.78 27.06
CA ARG A 201 -17.30 -53.47 25.75
C ARG A 201 -17.49 -51.97 25.53
N ASP A 202 -17.89 -51.24 26.56
CA ASP A 202 -18.01 -49.78 26.53
C ASP A 202 -16.64 -49.11 26.38
N ILE A 203 -15.61 -49.62 27.09
CA ILE A 203 -14.23 -49.16 26.94
C ILE A 203 -13.71 -49.48 25.53
N VAL A 204 -13.95 -50.68 25.01
CA VAL A 204 -13.52 -51.07 23.66
C VAL A 204 -14.22 -50.24 22.59
N SER A 205 -15.52 -49.97 22.72
CA SER A 205 -16.27 -49.14 21.77
C SER A 205 -15.84 -47.67 21.82
N SER A 206 -15.56 -47.12 23.01
CA SER A 206 -15.00 -45.77 23.16
C SER A 206 -13.55 -45.67 22.65
N LEU A 207 -12.72 -46.69 22.85
CA LEU A 207 -11.38 -46.74 22.26
C LEU A 207 -11.44 -46.85 20.73
N HIS A 208 -12.38 -47.63 20.17
CA HIS A 208 -12.57 -47.70 18.72
C HIS A 208 -13.04 -46.37 18.13
N SER A 209 -13.96 -45.65 18.79
CA SER A 209 -14.41 -44.34 18.32
C SER A 209 -13.30 -43.28 18.45
N ALA A 210 -12.51 -43.32 19.54
CA ALA A 210 -11.33 -42.48 19.70
C ALA A 210 -10.27 -42.75 18.62
N MET A 211 -9.99 -44.02 18.31
CA MET A 211 -9.08 -44.39 17.23
C MET A 211 -9.60 -43.95 15.85
N ALA A 212 -10.90 -44.04 15.58
CA ALA A 212 -11.49 -43.57 14.34
C ALA A 212 -11.38 -42.04 14.20
N LEU A 213 -11.60 -41.30 15.29
CA LEU A 213 -11.41 -39.86 15.33
C LEU A 213 -9.93 -39.48 15.10
N GLU A 214 -9.00 -40.17 15.75
CA GLU A 214 -7.56 -39.93 15.56
C GLU A 214 -7.05 -40.31 14.16
N ARG A 215 -7.68 -41.29 13.49
CA ARG A 215 -7.41 -41.57 12.06
C ARG A 215 -7.92 -40.44 11.18
N SER A 216 -9.16 -39.98 11.38
CA SER A 216 -9.72 -38.85 10.62
C SER A 216 -8.87 -37.57 10.77
N LYS A 217 -8.40 -37.28 11.99
CA LYS A 217 -7.48 -36.16 12.24
C LYS A 217 -6.13 -36.33 11.53
N ARG A 218 -5.55 -37.54 11.53
CA ARG A 218 -4.33 -37.82 10.77
C ARG A 218 -4.55 -37.61 9.28
N ASP A 219 -5.60 -38.20 8.72
CA ASP A 219 -5.91 -38.06 7.30
C ASP A 219 -6.13 -36.59 6.91
N GLN A 220 -6.76 -35.79 7.78
CA GLN A 220 -6.95 -34.37 7.57
C GLN A 220 -5.61 -33.61 7.58
N ALA A 221 -4.76 -33.89 8.57
CA ALA A 221 -3.42 -33.32 8.63
C ALA A 221 -2.56 -33.74 7.42
N GLU A 222 -2.66 -34.99 6.96
CA GLU A 222 -1.96 -35.48 5.76
C GLU A 222 -2.41 -34.75 4.50
N ARG A 223 -3.71 -34.47 4.35
CA ARG A 223 -4.22 -33.65 3.24
C ARG A 223 -3.71 -32.21 3.30
N GLU A 224 -3.70 -31.61 4.48
CA GLU A 224 -3.16 -30.27 4.69
C GLU A 224 -1.66 -30.22 4.36
N CYS A 225 -0.89 -31.22 4.80
CA CYS A 225 0.52 -31.35 4.43
C CYS A 225 0.71 -31.53 2.92
N ALA A 226 -0.14 -32.33 2.26
CA ALA A 226 -0.06 -32.52 0.81
C ALA A 226 -0.30 -31.20 0.05
N VAL A 227 -1.32 -30.42 0.44
CA VAL A 227 -1.59 -29.11 -0.17
C VAL A 227 -0.41 -28.15 0.04
N VAL A 228 0.16 -28.11 1.25
CA VAL A 228 1.31 -27.26 1.55
C VAL A 228 2.54 -27.67 0.72
N LEU A 229 2.77 -28.96 0.50
CA LEU A 229 3.85 -29.44 -0.37
C LEU A 229 3.65 -29.00 -1.83
N GLU A 230 2.42 -29.08 -2.36
CA GLU A 230 2.11 -28.57 -3.71
C GLU A 230 2.37 -27.05 -3.84
N GLU A 231 2.06 -26.28 -2.78
CA GLU A 231 2.38 -24.85 -2.73
C GLU A 231 3.90 -24.59 -2.72
N PHE A 232 4.66 -25.38 -1.94
CA PHE A 232 6.13 -25.29 -1.94
C PHE A 232 6.71 -25.59 -3.32
N GLU A 233 6.27 -26.66 -3.99
CA GLU A 233 6.71 -26.99 -5.36
C GLU A 233 6.41 -25.84 -6.34
N ARG A 234 5.23 -25.21 -6.22
CA ARG A 234 4.87 -24.06 -7.05
C ARG A 234 5.74 -22.83 -6.76
N LEU A 235 6.11 -22.60 -5.50
CA LEU A 235 7.01 -21.52 -5.11
C LEU A 235 8.43 -21.77 -5.62
N GLU A 236 8.93 -22.99 -5.53
CA GLU A 236 10.23 -23.39 -6.08
C GLU A 236 10.29 -23.17 -7.59
N GLN A 237 9.24 -23.53 -8.34
CA GLN A 237 9.17 -23.26 -9.78
C GLN A 237 9.21 -21.76 -10.10
N ARG A 238 8.55 -20.92 -9.28
CA ARG A 238 8.60 -19.46 -9.43
C ARG A 238 9.98 -18.90 -9.12
N LEU A 239 10.65 -19.44 -8.10
CA LEU A 239 12.01 -19.05 -7.72
C LEU A 239 12.98 -19.36 -8.87
N LEU A 240 12.94 -20.57 -9.42
CA LEU A 240 13.76 -20.96 -10.58
C LEU A 240 13.53 -20.03 -11.78
N GLY A 241 12.28 -19.65 -12.05
CA GLY A 241 11.97 -18.67 -13.08
C GLY A 241 12.57 -17.28 -12.80
N ALA A 242 12.51 -16.82 -11.55
CA ALA A 242 13.09 -15.55 -11.13
C ALA A 242 14.63 -15.56 -11.20
N GLU A 243 15.27 -16.66 -10.77
CA GLU A 243 16.72 -16.87 -10.89
C GLU A 243 17.17 -16.78 -12.36
N GLY A 244 16.41 -17.36 -13.28
CA GLY A 244 16.65 -17.23 -14.73
C GLY A 244 16.59 -15.77 -15.21
N CYS A 245 15.60 -15.01 -14.74
CA CYS A 245 15.52 -13.56 -15.02
C CYS A 245 16.73 -12.81 -14.44
N HIS A 246 17.13 -13.11 -13.20
CA HIS A 246 18.31 -12.50 -12.58
C HIS A 246 19.60 -12.77 -13.36
N LEU A 247 19.79 -14.00 -13.84
CA LEU A 247 20.93 -14.33 -14.71
C LEU A 247 20.90 -13.52 -16.01
N ARG A 248 19.73 -13.40 -16.65
CA ARG A 248 19.60 -12.60 -17.87
C ARG A 248 19.89 -11.11 -17.65
N VAL A 249 19.47 -10.57 -16.51
CA VAL A 249 19.79 -9.18 -16.14
C VAL A 249 21.31 -9.01 -15.98
N ARG A 250 21.99 -9.91 -15.27
CA ARG A 250 23.45 -9.88 -15.13
C ARG A 250 24.19 -9.97 -16.47
N GLU A 251 23.70 -10.80 -17.39
CA GLU A 251 24.25 -10.86 -18.76
C GLU A 251 24.10 -9.51 -19.48
N LEU A 252 22.91 -8.89 -19.40
CA LEU A 252 22.66 -7.60 -20.02
C LEU A 252 23.47 -6.47 -19.38
N GLU A 253 23.70 -6.51 -18.07
CA GLU A 253 24.59 -5.60 -17.36
C GLU A 253 26.02 -5.73 -17.87
N ALA A 254 26.54 -6.95 -18.01
CA ALA A 254 27.86 -7.19 -18.58
C ALA A 254 27.97 -6.72 -20.05
N GLU A 255 26.97 -7.02 -20.89
CA GLU A 255 26.91 -6.52 -22.28
C GLU A 255 26.91 -4.98 -22.32
N LEU A 256 26.21 -4.33 -21.39
CA LEU A 256 26.16 -2.87 -21.29
C LEU A 256 27.52 -2.30 -20.86
N GLU A 257 28.20 -2.92 -19.91
CA GLU A 257 29.56 -2.56 -19.50
C GLU A 257 30.55 -2.69 -20.66
N GLU A 258 30.50 -3.78 -21.43
CA GLU A 258 31.33 -3.95 -22.63
C GLU A 258 31.07 -2.85 -23.66
N MET A 259 29.80 -2.51 -23.92
CA MET A 259 29.44 -1.44 -24.85
C MET A 259 29.90 -0.06 -24.36
N GLN A 260 29.88 0.19 -23.05
CA GLN A 260 30.44 1.41 -22.47
C GLN A 260 31.96 1.45 -22.60
N GLN A 261 32.67 0.35 -22.35
CA GLN A 261 34.12 0.25 -22.55
C GLN A 261 34.50 0.48 -24.01
N LEU A 262 33.74 -0.11 -24.95
CA LEU A 262 33.94 0.12 -26.38
C LEU A 262 33.71 1.59 -26.74
N ARG A 263 32.69 2.25 -26.20
CA ARG A 263 32.47 3.70 -26.39
C ARG A 263 33.65 4.51 -25.86
N LYS A 264 34.11 4.25 -24.63
CA LYS A 264 35.28 4.92 -24.03
C LYS A 264 36.53 4.72 -24.88
N SER A 265 36.82 3.50 -25.32
CA SER A 265 37.96 3.21 -26.20
C SER A 265 37.85 3.92 -27.56
N ARG A 266 36.64 4.06 -28.10
CA ARG A 266 36.40 4.78 -29.36
C ARG A 266 36.54 6.29 -29.19
N VAL A 267 36.15 6.83 -28.03
CA VAL A 267 36.41 8.22 -27.66
C VAL A 267 37.91 8.43 -27.48
N CYS A 268 38.66 7.55 -26.82
CA CYS A 268 40.12 7.64 -26.74
C CYS A 268 40.81 7.57 -28.12
N LEU A 269 40.28 6.80 -29.07
CA LEU A 269 40.79 6.73 -30.45
C LEU A 269 40.45 7.98 -31.28
N ILE A 270 39.44 8.75 -30.88
CA ILE A 270 39.02 10.01 -31.51
C ILE A 270 39.60 11.23 -30.76
N GLY A 271 39.97 11.03 -29.48
CA GLY A 271 40.38 12.04 -28.50
C GLY A 271 41.72 12.71 -28.77
N ASP A 272 42.56 12.14 -29.64
CA ASP A 272 43.77 12.84 -30.14
C ASP A 272 43.45 14.17 -30.84
N MET A 273 42.16 14.48 -31.09
CA MET A 273 41.70 15.74 -31.69
C MET A 273 40.84 16.61 -30.77
N GLU A 274 40.44 16.17 -29.56
CA GLU A 274 39.39 16.84 -28.75
C GLU A 274 39.65 16.91 -27.24
N ASP A 275 40.91 16.95 -26.79
CA ASP A 275 41.31 17.17 -25.37
C ASP A 275 40.85 18.52 -24.75
N GLY A 276 40.07 19.34 -25.47
CA GLY A 276 39.56 20.62 -24.99
C GLY A 276 38.22 20.57 -24.26
N LEU A 277 37.43 19.48 -24.37
CA LEU A 277 36.03 19.48 -23.94
C LEU A 277 35.72 18.61 -22.71
N GLU A 278 36.58 17.64 -22.38
CA GLU A 278 36.31 16.67 -21.30
C GLU A 278 36.54 17.21 -19.87
N ALA A 279 37.30 18.31 -19.72
CA ALA A 279 37.56 18.92 -18.41
C ALA A 279 36.34 19.57 -17.75
N LEU A 280 35.23 19.75 -18.48
CA LEU A 280 34.00 20.36 -17.96
C LEU A 280 32.96 19.37 -17.43
N LEU A 281 33.12 18.06 -17.67
CA LEU A 281 32.14 17.03 -17.28
C LEU A 281 32.56 16.20 -16.04
N SER A 282 33.75 16.43 -15.47
CA SER A 282 34.25 15.66 -14.32
C SER A 282 33.90 16.25 -12.94
N ASN A 283 33.09 17.32 -12.86
CA ASN A 283 32.63 17.88 -11.59
C ASN A 283 31.15 17.54 -11.33
N GLY A 284 30.90 16.29 -10.90
CA GLY A 284 29.65 15.87 -10.26
C GLY A 284 29.97 15.31 -8.86
N PRO A 285 29.17 15.61 -7.82
CA PRO A 285 29.53 15.32 -6.43
C PRO A 285 29.41 13.82 -6.13
N GLU A 286 30.41 13.33 -5.39
CA GLU A 286 30.58 11.97 -4.91
C GLU A 286 29.36 11.51 -4.07
N THR A 287 28.77 10.37 -4.44
CA THR A 287 27.81 9.65 -3.60
C THR A 287 28.55 8.57 -2.82
N ASP A 288 28.54 8.71 -1.49
CA ASP A 288 29.02 7.73 -0.52
C ASP A 288 28.37 6.35 -0.73
N THR A 289 29.18 5.37 -1.09
CA THR A 289 28.89 3.94 -0.92
C THR A 289 29.65 3.44 0.32
N PRO A 290 29.00 2.84 1.33
CA PRO A 290 29.72 2.18 2.41
C PRO A 290 30.29 0.84 1.90
N GLU A 291 31.61 0.76 1.77
CA GLU A 291 32.34 -0.50 1.62
C GLU A 291 32.29 -1.29 2.94
N GLU A 292 31.77 -2.52 2.89
CA GLU A 292 32.06 -3.56 3.89
C GLU A 292 33.51 -4.03 3.72
N GLY A 293 34.39 -3.53 4.57
CA GLY A 293 35.78 -3.97 4.68
C GLY A 293 36.03 -4.71 5.98
N ALA A 294 36.12 -6.03 5.89
CA ALA A 294 36.59 -6.92 6.96
C ALA A 294 38.02 -6.54 7.42
N GLY A 295 38.22 -6.46 8.73
CA GLY A 295 39.54 -6.29 9.36
C GLY A 295 39.64 -7.12 10.63
N LEU A 296 40.35 -8.24 10.53
CA LEU A 296 40.79 -9.12 11.62
C LEU A 296 42.22 -8.72 12.06
N GLU A 297 42.47 -8.88 13.37
CA GLU A 297 43.76 -9.05 14.07
C GLU A 297 44.65 -7.79 14.22
N GLU A 298 45.43 -7.56 15.28
CA GLU A 298 45.64 -8.11 16.63
C GLU A 298 46.58 -7.08 17.33
N GLY A 299 46.63 -7.05 18.68
CA GLY A 299 47.85 -6.62 19.41
C GLY A 299 47.78 -5.50 20.48
N ASP A 300 47.16 -5.81 21.64
CA ASP A 300 47.71 -5.71 23.03
C ASP A 300 48.18 -4.35 23.65
N PRO A 301 48.42 -4.21 24.99
CA PRO A 301 47.43 -4.10 26.07
C PRO A 301 47.68 -2.96 27.10
N GLY A 302 46.76 -2.86 28.07
CA GLY A 302 47.02 -2.39 29.44
C GLY A 302 46.53 -0.97 29.73
N THR A 303 45.57 -0.73 30.62
CA THR A 303 45.77 -0.89 32.07
C THR A 303 44.44 -0.80 32.83
N ALA A 304 44.44 -1.48 33.98
CA ALA A 304 43.32 -1.80 34.86
C ALA A 304 42.88 -0.68 35.84
N GLY A 305 41.73 -0.93 36.48
CA GLY A 305 41.24 -0.31 37.71
C GLY A 305 39.71 -0.36 37.77
N GLU A 306 39.10 -1.42 38.31
CA GLU A 306 38.67 -1.55 39.72
C GLU A 306 37.78 -0.39 40.22
N ALA A 307 36.75 -0.54 41.06
CA ALA A 307 35.97 -1.63 41.62
C ALA A 307 34.91 -0.96 42.54
N GLY A 308 33.78 -1.63 42.78
CA GLY A 308 32.90 -1.39 43.94
C GLY A 308 31.76 -0.38 43.72
N GLY A 309 30.54 -0.60 44.18
CA GLY A 309 29.99 -1.72 44.93
C GLY A 309 28.53 -1.45 45.32
N GLN A 310 27.80 -2.56 45.49
CA GLN A 310 26.69 -2.79 46.42
C GLN A 310 25.33 -2.09 46.27
N GLN A 311 24.36 -2.98 46.01
CA GLN A 311 23.11 -3.20 46.76
C GLN A 311 21.90 -2.29 46.54
N GLY A 312 20.78 -2.97 46.24
CA GLY A 312 19.48 -2.66 46.84
C GLY A 312 18.46 -2.03 45.90
N GLY A 313 17.68 -2.86 45.21
CA GLY A 313 16.41 -2.41 44.64
C GLY A 313 15.43 -1.93 45.73
N PRO A 314 14.48 -1.06 45.38
CA PRO A 314 13.14 -1.61 45.22
C PRO A 314 12.41 -1.13 43.97
N VAL A 315 11.66 -2.07 43.41
CA VAL A 315 10.58 -1.92 42.44
C VAL A 315 9.72 -0.67 42.73
N ARG A 316 9.62 0.25 41.77
CA ARG A 316 8.43 1.08 41.55
C ARG A 316 8.17 1.28 40.06
N LYS A 317 6.95 0.94 39.67
CA LYS A 317 6.32 1.21 38.38
C LYS A 317 6.12 2.73 38.20
N SER A 318 5.98 3.16 36.94
CA SER A 318 5.14 4.26 36.45
C SER A 318 5.85 5.48 35.84
N CYS A 319 5.55 5.66 34.55
CA CYS A 319 5.46 6.88 33.73
C CYS A 319 6.69 7.78 33.48
N SER A 320 6.98 7.90 32.19
CA SER A 320 7.72 8.95 31.48
C SER A 320 7.33 10.36 31.89
N ASP A 321 8.29 11.17 32.36
CA ASP A 321 8.34 12.62 32.06
C ASP A 321 9.59 13.41 32.56
N THR A 322 10.58 12.78 33.20
CA THR A 322 11.70 13.53 33.83
C THR A 322 13.04 13.41 33.11
N ALA A 323 13.06 13.43 31.77
CA ALA A 323 14.30 13.36 30.98
C ALA A 323 14.62 14.64 30.15
N LEU A 324 13.67 15.57 29.99
CA LEU A 324 13.85 16.74 29.09
C LEU A 324 14.16 18.07 29.80
N ASN A 325 14.24 18.10 31.14
CA ASN A 325 14.46 19.35 31.87
C ASN A 325 15.92 19.65 32.22
N SER A 326 16.85 18.70 32.00
CA SER A 326 18.28 18.88 32.29
C SER A 326 19.08 19.44 31.10
N ILE A 327 18.52 19.50 29.89
CA ILE A 327 19.20 19.98 28.67
C ILE A 327 18.90 21.46 28.39
N SER A 328 17.88 22.05 29.03
CA SER A 328 17.43 23.43 28.73
C SER A 328 18.11 24.53 29.56
N ALA A 329 19.01 24.20 30.49
CA ALA A 329 19.53 25.16 31.47
C ALA A 329 20.97 25.67 31.21
N VAL A 330 21.70 25.19 30.19
CA VAL A 330 23.06 25.66 29.92
C VAL A 330 23.36 25.69 28.42
N ALA A 331 23.11 26.84 27.78
CA ALA A 331 24.01 27.44 26.77
C ALA A 331 23.32 28.63 26.10
N GLY A 332 23.65 29.83 26.59
CA GLY A 332 23.45 31.06 25.85
C GLY A 332 24.47 31.25 24.72
N ARG A 333 24.13 32.19 23.83
CA ARG A 333 24.91 32.77 22.71
C ARG A 333 25.22 31.83 21.53
N ARG A 334 24.32 31.82 20.55
CA ARG A 334 24.59 32.45 19.24
C ARG A 334 23.29 32.98 18.65
N GLN A 335 23.30 34.29 18.43
CA GLN A 335 22.29 35.03 17.70
C GLN A 335 22.56 34.79 16.22
N GLY A 336 21.71 33.98 15.59
CA GLY A 336 21.72 33.70 14.15
C GLY A 336 20.37 34.11 13.58
N SER A 337 20.36 35.29 12.98
CA SER A 337 19.21 35.95 12.36
C SER A 337 18.84 35.26 11.05
N TYR A 338 17.83 34.40 11.04
CA TYR A 338 17.06 34.03 9.84
C TYR A 338 15.57 33.92 10.20
N ALA A 339 15.01 35.04 10.64
CA ALA A 339 13.58 35.26 10.60
C ALA A 339 13.36 36.38 9.58
N LEU A 340 13.06 36.03 8.34
CA LEU A 340 12.37 36.87 7.37
C LEU A 340 11.97 35.97 6.18
N HIS A 341 10.66 35.96 5.90
CA HIS A 341 9.98 35.39 4.71
C HIS A 341 9.48 33.93 4.79
N ALA A 342 8.42 33.71 5.58
CA ALA A 342 7.21 33.05 5.10
C ALA A 342 6.10 33.20 6.16
N ASN A 343 4.93 33.68 5.76
CA ASN A 343 3.80 33.94 6.65
C ASN A 343 3.27 32.64 7.29
N GLY A 344 3.38 32.48 8.62
CA GLY A 344 2.69 31.42 9.35
C GLY A 344 3.32 31.03 10.70
N THR A 345 2.71 31.52 11.79
CA THR A 345 2.53 30.87 13.11
C THR A 345 3.60 29.97 13.76
N ARG A 346 4.91 30.10 13.50
CA ARG A 346 5.91 29.49 14.41
C ARG A 346 5.93 30.21 15.77
N LYS A 347 4.97 29.91 16.64
CA LYS A 347 5.03 30.25 18.07
C LYS A 347 5.98 29.25 18.71
N ARG A 348 7.09 29.76 19.25
CA ARG A 348 8.13 28.97 19.91
C ARG A 348 7.50 28.08 20.99
N GLY A 349 7.49 26.76 20.77
CA GLY A 349 6.90 25.76 21.69
C GLY A 349 5.68 24.98 21.16
N MET A 350 5.25 25.18 19.91
CA MET A 350 4.23 24.31 19.28
C MET A 350 4.87 23.02 18.75
N SER A 351 4.22 21.88 19.00
CA SER A 351 4.58 20.59 18.39
C SER A 351 4.42 20.68 16.88
N ILE A 352 5.35 20.07 16.13
CA ILE A 352 5.34 20.01 14.66
C ILE A 352 3.98 19.51 14.14
N LEU A 353 3.35 18.58 14.86
CA LEU A 353 2.04 18.06 14.50
C LEU A 353 0.93 19.13 14.55
N ARG A 354 0.94 20.00 15.58
CA ARG A 354 -0.01 21.13 15.66
C ARG A 354 0.27 22.20 14.61
N GLU A 355 1.52 22.38 14.21
CA GLU A 355 1.88 23.30 13.12
C GLU A 355 1.34 22.79 11.78
N VAL A 356 1.51 21.48 11.52
CA VAL A 356 0.94 20.81 10.34
C VAL A 356 -0.59 20.87 10.38
N ASP A 357 -1.21 20.64 11.54
CA ASP A 357 -2.66 20.75 11.69
C ASP A 357 -3.15 22.19 11.42
N GLU A 358 -2.49 23.21 11.96
CA GLU A 358 -2.86 24.61 11.73
C GLU A 358 -2.67 25.01 10.25
N GLN A 359 -1.62 24.50 9.61
CA GLN A 359 -1.41 24.65 8.17
C GLN A 359 -2.47 23.93 7.34
N TYR A 360 -2.91 22.75 7.77
CA TYR A 360 -3.99 22.00 7.14
C TYR A 360 -5.33 22.73 7.25
N HIS A 361 -5.64 23.29 8.42
CA HIS A 361 -6.87 24.07 8.64
C HIS A 361 -6.86 25.39 7.86
N THR A 362 -5.74 26.12 7.83
CA THR A 362 -5.63 27.35 7.01
C THR A 362 -5.64 27.06 5.51
N LEU A 363 -5.16 25.90 5.07
CA LEU A 363 -5.27 25.45 3.70
C LEU A 363 -6.72 25.07 3.36
N LEU A 364 -7.40 24.35 4.25
CA LEU A 364 -8.84 24.04 4.16
C LEU A 364 -9.68 25.32 4.01
N GLU A 365 -9.47 26.31 4.87
CA GLU A 365 -10.16 27.60 4.80
C GLU A 365 -9.95 28.29 3.44
N LYS A 366 -8.73 28.26 2.89
CA LYS A 366 -8.43 28.80 1.55
C LYS A 366 -9.12 28.03 0.43
N TYR A 367 -9.20 26.69 0.53
CA TYR A 367 -9.94 25.87 -0.43
C TYR A 367 -11.45 26.15 -0.33
N GLU A 368 -12.00 26.29 0.87
CA GLU A 368 -13.40 26.67 1.09
C GLU A 368 -13.70 28.07 0.55
N GLU A 369 -12.80 29.03 0.75
CA GLU A 369 -12.90 30.36 0.14
C GLU A 369 -12.86 30.32 -1.38
N LEU A 370 -12.00 29.48 -1.96
CA LEU A 370 -11.87 29.32 -3.42
C LEU A 370 -13.14 28.67 -3.99
N LEU A 371 -13.64 27.61 -3.36
CA LEU A 371 -14.92 26.99 -3.71
C LEU A 371 -16.08 27.99 -3.57
N GLY A 372 -16.06 28.83 -2.53
CA GLY A 372 -17.01 29.92 -2.34
C GLY A 372 -16.89 31.02 -3.40
N LYS A 373 -15.68 31.28 -3.93
CA LYS A 373 -15.48 32.20 -5.08
C LYS A 373 -15.97 31.58 -6.38
N CYS A 374 -15.77 30.28 -6.62
CA CYS A 374 -16.30 29.58 -7.79
C CYS A 374 -17.84 29.58 -7.79
N ARG A 375 -18.48 29.29 -6.65
CA ARG A 375 -19.95 29.37 -6.51
C ARG A 375 -20.48 30.79 -6.73
N ARG A 376 -19.84 31.80 -6.14
CA ARG A 376 -20.21 33.22 -6.35
C ARG A 376 -19.97 33.71 -7.78
N HIS A 377 -18.96 33.17 -8.47
CA HIS A 377 -18.69 33.47 -9.87
C HIS A 377 -19.76 32.85 -10.78
N GLU A 378 -20.18 31.62 -10.50
CA GLU A 378 -21.30 30.95 -11.16
C GLU A 378 -22.61 31.72 -10.94
N GLU A 379 -22.89 32.17 -9.71
CA GLU A 379 -24.05 33.00 -9.37
C GLU A 379 -23.99 34.40 -10.03
N SER A 380 -22.81 35.02 -10.13
CA SER A 380 -22.61 36.31 -10.81
C SER A 380 -22.77 36.22 -12.33
N LEU A 381 -22.35 35.10 -12.94
CA LEU A 381 -22.59 34.80 -14.36
C LEU A 381 -24.07 34.55 -14.65
N CYS A 382 -24.80 33.93 -13.71
CA CYS A 382 -26.24 33.70 -13.80
C CYS A 382 -27.10 34.99 -13.71
N HIS A 383 -26.51 36.14 -13.38
CA HIS A 383 -27.21 37.43 -13.32
C HIS A 383 -26.86 38.39 -14.48
N ALA A 384 -25.90 38.06 -15.34
CA ALA A 384 -25.46 38.90 -16.46
C ALA A 384 -26.00 38.45 -17.83
N GLU A 385 -26.51 37.22 -17.95
CA GLU A 385 -27.18 36.77 -19.18
C GLU A 385 -28.68 37.08 -19.16
N VAL A 386 -29.04 37.81 -20.21
CA VAL A 386 -30.35 38.35 -20.58
C VAL A 386 -31.51 37.38 -20.30
N GLN A 387 -32.50 37.91 -19.58
CA GLN A 387 -33.86 37.41 -19.51
C GLN A 387 -34.40 37.02 -20.91
N THR A 388 -34.59 35.73 -21.15
CA THR A 388 -35.70 35.25 -21.98
C THR A 388 -36.39 34.07 -21.30
N SER A 389 -37.67 33.93 -21.60
CA SER A 389 -38.75 33.42 -20.75
C SER A 389 -38.83 31.91 -20.50
N ARG A 390 -39.15 31.59 -19.24
CA ARG A 390 -40.04 30.53 -18.70
C ARG A 390 -39.48 29.14 -18.32
N PRO A 391 -40.10 28.49 -17.30
CA PRO A 391 -39.40 27.69 -16.31
C PRO A 391 -39.72 26.19 -16.41
N VAL A 392 -38.79 25.34 -15.96
CA VAL A 392 -39.10 23.95 -15.60
C VAL A 392 -38.49 23.64 -14.24
N SER A 393 -39.34 23.09 -13.39
CA SER A 393 -39.21 22.87 -11.95
C SER A 393 -37.89 22.26 -11.50
N ARG A 394 -37.20 22.97 -10.59
CA ARG A 394 -36.32 22.36 -9.60
C ARG A 394 -37.14 22.16 -8.33
N ASP A 395 -37.36 20.91 -7.97
CA ASP A 395 -37.82 20.53 -6.63
C ASP A 395 -36.57 20.29 -5.77
N PRO A 396 -36.34 21.03 -4.67
CA PRO A 396 -35.19 20.85 -3.81
C PRO A 396 -35.58 19.96 -2.62
N SER A 397 -35.08 18.73 -2.57
CA SER A 397 -35.09 17.93 -1.33
C SER A 397 -33.66 17.61 -0.92
N MET A 398 -33.02 18.60 -0.32
CA MET A 398 -31.99 18.39 0.69
C MET A 398 -32.71 18.16 2.03
N LYS A 399 -32.47 17.02 2.66
CA LYS A 399 -32.58 16.82 4.13
C LYS A 399 -31.74 15.60 4.50
N GLU A 400 -30.52 15.80 4.98
CA GLU A 400 -30.17 16.04 6.38
C GLU A 400 -30.20 14.72 7.18
N TYR A 401 -29.01 14.16 7.40
CA TYR A 401 -28.77 13.09 8.34
C TYR A 401 -28.92 13.65 9.76
N SER A 402 -29.75 13.01 10.58
CA SER A 402 -29.67 13.17 12.03
C SER A 402 -30.01 11.86 12.75
N LEU A 403 -29.34 11.70 13.88
CA LEU A 403 -29.05 10.48 14.62
C LEU A 403 -30.06 10.27 15.77
N VAL A 404 -30.52 9.00 15.97
CA VAL A 404 -30.87 8.34 17.27
C VAL A 404 -32.23 8.71 17.95
N PRO A 405 -32.85 7.90 18.87
CA PRO A 405 -33.06 6.44 19.03
C PRO A 405 -34.56 6.04 19.26
N ALA A 406 -34.93 4.75 19.19
CA ALA A 406 -35.97 4.15 20.07
C ALA A 406 -36.06 2.61 19.95
N GLU A 407 -35.75 1.93 21.06
CA GLU A 407 -36.17 0.56 21.44
C GLU A 407 -37.67 0.54 21.88
N PRO A 408 -38.26 -0.58 22.36
CA PRO A 408 -38.39 -1.94 21.81
C PRO A 408 -39.86 -2.44 21.86
N SER A 409 -40.18 -3.58 21.22
CA SER A 409 -41.00 -4.70 21.79
C SER A 409 -41.65 -5.62 20.73
N THR A 410 -41.14 -6.86 20.71
CA THR A 410 -41.85 -8.13 20.97
C THR A 410 -42.90 -8.72 20.00
N SER A 411 -42.57 -9.96 19.58
CA SER A 411 -43.41 -11.12 19.22
C SER A 411 -44.08 -11.17 17.85
N ARG A 412 -43.71 -12.16 17.01
CA ARG A 412 -44.21 -13.56 17.04
C ARG A 412 -43.70 -14.37 15.83
N ALA A 413 -43.32 -15.62 16.09
CA ALA A 413 -42.73 -16.59 15.18
C ALA A 413 -43.74 -17.32 14.26
N VAL A 414 -43.32 -17.72 13.04
CA VAL A 414 -43.74 -18.94 12.32
C VAL A 414 -42.64 -19.38 11.29
N ILE A 415 -41.87 -20.43 11.65
CA ILE A 415 -41.56 -21.72 10.99
C ILE A 415 -41.35 -21.87 9.45
N ALA A 416 -40.26 -22.61 9.10
CA ALA A 416 -39.97 -23.49 7.92
C ALA A 416 -39.64 -22.81 6.56
N THR A 417 -38.69 -23.23 5.70
CA THR A 417 -37.73 -24.36 5.51
C THR A 417 -36.79 -23.96 4.33
N PRO A 418 -35.63 -24.62 4.08
CA PRO A 418 -34.59 -24.15 3.15
C PRO A 418 -34.79 -24.61 1.68
N PRO A 419 -34.20 -23.95 0.67
CA PRO A 419 -34.20 -24.43 -0.72
C PRO A 419 -32.90 -25.19 -1.10
N THR A 420 -33.06 -26.25 -1.88
CA THR A 420 -32.04 -27.03 -2.61
C THR A 420 -31.77 -26.42 -4.03
N PRO A 421 -30.75 -26.87 -4.80
CA PRO A 421 -29.90 -26.04 -5.68
C PRO A 421 -30.39 -25.93 -7.15
N PRO A 422 -29.72 -25.11 -8.01
CA PRO A 422 -30.29 -24.66 -9.29
C PRO A 422 -30.03 -25.62 -10.46
N GLU A 423 -31.06 -25.78 -11.30
CA GLU A 423 -30.92 -26.29 -12.67
C GLU A 423 -30.60 -25.14 -13.65
N THR A 424 -29.72 -25.44 -14.60
CA THR A 424 -29.21 -24.60 -15.68
C THR A 424 -30.31 -24.07 -16.63
N PRO A 425 -30.34 -22.78 -16.98
CA PRO A 425 -31.23 -22.28 -18.04
C PRO A 425 -30.48 -22.04 -19.35
N SER A 426 -30.84 -22.79 -20.39
CA SER A 426 -30.56 -22.47 -21.79
C SER A 426 -31.87 -22.10 -22.48
N THR A 427 -32.19 -20.81 -22.56
CA THR A 427 -33.30 -20.26 -23.37
C THR A 427 -32.94 -18.88 -23.95
N PRO A 428 -33.39 -18.55 -25.18
CA PRO A 428 -33.02 -17.34 -25.93
C PRO A 428 -33.54 -16.01 -25.34
N GLU A 429 -34.44 -16.07 -24.35
CA GLU A 429 -34.96 -14.90 -23.63
C GLU A 429 -33.90 -14.20 -22.76
N ALA A 430 -32.93 -14.95 -22.23
CA ALA A 430 -31.85 -14.38 -21.43
C ALA A 430 -30.93 -13.48 -22.26
N LEU A 431 -30.72 -13.80 -23.54
CA LEU A 431 -29.90 -13.00 -24.46
C LEU A 431 -30.57 -11.66 -24.83
N GLU A 432 -31.90 -11.65 -24.98
CA GLU A 432 -32.64 -10.41 -25.27
C GLU A 432 -32.73 -9.49 -24.03
N GLY A 433 -32.85 -10.08 -22.84
CA GLY A 433 -32.74 -9.38 -21.56
C GLY A 433 -31.37 -8.74 -21.36
N ILE A 434 -30.29 -9.49 -21.62
CA ILE A 434 -28.92 -8.97 -21.55
C ILE A 434 -28.69 -7.87 -22.58
N SER A 435 -29.20 -8.00 -23.82
CA SER A 435 -29.06 -6.97 -24.85
C SER A 435 -29.77 -5.65 -24.47
N ARG A 436 -30.98 -5.73 -23.91
CA ARG A 436 -31.70 -4.53 -23.42
C ARG A 436 -31.01 -3.90 -22.22
N GLN A 437 -30.43 -4.72 -21.35
CA GLN A 437 -29.72 -4.26 -20.17
C GLN A 437 -28.38 -3.60 -20.55
N VAL A 438 -27.68 -4.13 -21.54
CA VAL A 438 -26.49 -3.51 -22.13
C VAL A 438 -26.84 -2.17 -22.80
N GLU A 439 -27.93 -2.07 -23.57
CA GLU A 439 -28.37 -0.81 -24.18
C GLU A 439 -28.81 0.25 -23.15
N GLN A 440 -29.44 -0.17 -22.05
CA GLN A 440 -29.80 0.75 -20.96
C GLN A 440 -28.57 1.24 -20.19
N VAL A 441 -27.58 0.37 -19.97
CA VAL A 441 -26.30 0.74 -19.37
C VAL A 441 -25.52 1.68 -20.30
N ASP A 442 -25.49 1.42 -21.60
CA ASP A 442 -24.80 2.27 -22.58
C ASP A 442 -25.49 3.65 -22.71
N LYS A 443 -26.82 3.72 -22.60
CA LYS A 443 -27.56 4.99 -22.48
C LYS A 443 -27.23 5.74 -21.19
N ARG A 444 -27.15 5.06 -20.05
CA ARG A 444 -26.80 5.66 -18.74
C ARG A 444 -25.35 6.14 -18.69
N LEU A 445 -24.43 5.44 -19.36
CA LEU A 445 -23.04 5.86 -19.54
C LEU A 445 -22.94 7.03 -20.52
N SER A 446 -23.69 7.05 -21.62
CA SER A 446 -23.67 8.16 -22.58
C SER A 446 -24.08 9.50 -21.97
N GLN A 447 -24.91 9.47 -20.93
CA GLN A 447 -25.40 10.66 -20.23
C GLN A 447 -24.37 11.26 -19.26
N ASN A 448 -23.28 10.53 -18.94
CA ASN A 448 -22.20 10.97 -18.04
C ASN A 448 -20.79 10.81 -18.66
N THR A 449 -20.69 10.51 -19.95
CA THR A 449 -19.38 10.38 -20.61
C THR A 449 -18.83 11.75 -20.99
N PRO A 450 -17.55 12.04 -20.69
CA PRO A 450 -16.89 13.27 -21.14
C PRO A 450 -16.88 13.36 -22.68
N GLU A 451 -17.03 14.57 -23.20
CA GLU A 451 -17.26 14.87 -24.64
C GLU A 451 -16.25 14.20 -25.58
N TYR A 452 -15.01 14.00 -25.13
CA TYR A 452 -13.98 13.33 -25.91
C TYR A 452 -14.37 11.89 -26.29
N LYS A 453 -15.12 11.15 -25.47
CA LYS A 453 -15.58 9.79 -25.79
C LYS A 453 -16.64 9.77 -26.89
N ALA A 454 -17.51 10.79 -26.92
CA ALA A 454 -18.49 10.95 -28.00
C ALA A 454 -17.78 11.31 -29.32
N LEU A 455 -16.80 12.22 -29.26
CA LEU A 455 -15.95 12.57 -30.40
C LEU A 455 -15.17 11.36 -30.94
N PHE A 456 -14.59 10.53 -30.07
CA PHE A 456 -13.91 9.30 -30.49
C PHE A 456 -14.86 8.32 -31.21
N LYS A 457 -16.09 8.14 -30.70
CA LYS A 457 -17.10 7.31 -31.38
C LYS A 457 -17.51 7.90 -32.73
N GLU A 458 -17.64 9.23 -32.86
CA GLU A 458 -17.95 9.88 -34.13
C GLU A 458 -16.78 9.77 -35.13
N ILE A 459 -15.54 10.05 -34.71
CA ILE A 459 -14.34 9.93 -35.53
C ILE A 459 -14.20 8.49 -36.05
N PHE A 460 -14.36 7.51 -35.16
CA PHE A 460 -14.27 6.10 -35.56
C PHE A 460 -15.37 5.71 -36.56
N SER A 461 -16.60 6.19 -36.34
CA SER A 461 -17.72 5.97 -37.26
C SER A 461 -17.50 6.64 -38.62
N ARG A 462 -16.92 7.84 -38.64
CA ARG A 462 -16.55 8.57 -39.87
C ARG A 462 -15.43 7.85 -40.63
N LEU A 463 -14.41 7.35 -39.92
CA LEU A 463 -13.32 6.57 -40.50
C LEU A 463 -13.83 5.25 -41.09
N GLN A 464 -14.76 4.56 -40.41
CA GLN A 464 -15.33 3.30 -40.88
C GLN A 464 -16.22 3.51 -42.12
N LYS A 465 -17.01 4.60 -42.15
CA LYS A 465 -17.77 5.01 -43.35
C LYS A 465 -16.84 5.37 -44.52
N SER A 466 -15.76 6.11 -44.26
CA SER A 466 -14.75 6.43 -45.26
C SER A 466 -14.09 5.17 -45.83
N LYS A 467 -13.75 4.19 -44.97
CA LYS A 467 -13.20 2.89 -45.37
C LYS A 467 -14.18 2.11 -46.26
N SER A 468 -15.47 2.09 -45.95
CA SER A 468 -16.48 1.45 -46.81
C SER A 468 -16.67 2.19 -48.14
N ASP A 469 -16.60 3.52 -48.15
CA ASP A 469 -16.73 4.32 -49.37
C ASP A 469 -15.53 4.14 -50.31
N VAL A 470 -14.31 4.04 -49.76
CA VAL A 470 -13.11 3.73 -50.54
C VAL A 470 -13.16 2.29 -51.07
N SER A 471 -13.61 1.32 -50.27
CA SER A 471 -13.80 -0.07 -50.72
C SER A 471 -14.89 -0.20 -51.81
N SER A 472 -15.97 0.58 -51.72
CA SER A 472 -17.03 0.57 -52.73
C SER A 472 -16.60 1.27 -54.04
N LYS A 473 -15.77 2.32 -53.97
CA LYS A 473 -15.20 3.00 -55.14
C LYS A 473 -14.17 2.13 -55.86
N THR A 474 -13.32 1.42 -55.13
CA THR A 474 -12.32 0.48 -55.69
C THR A 474 -12.95 -0.78 -56.31
N SER A 475 -14.10 -1.24 -55.80
CA SER A 475 -14.86 -2.33 -56.41
C SER A 475 -15.67 -1.91 -57.64
N LYS A 476 -16.13 -0.64 -57.69
CA LYS A 476 -16.77 -0.07 -58.89
C LYS A 476 -15.77 0.20 -60.03
N SER A 477 -14.56 0.68 -59.75
CA SER A 477 -13.53 0.90 -60.78
C SER A 477 -13.00 -0.40 -61.41
N ARG A 478 -13.07 -1.53 -60.70
CA ARG A 478 -12.77 -2.86 -61.26
C ARG A 478 -13.86 -3.42 -62.18
N LYS A 479 -15.12 -2.96 -62.07
CA LYS A 479 -16.22 -3.41 -62.92
C LYS A 479 -16.34 -2.62 -64.24
N THR A 480 -15.73 -1.45 -64.34
CA THR A 480 -15.74 -0.61 -65.55
C THR A 480 -14.58 -0.90 -66.51
N ASN A 481 -13.70 -1.85 -66.18
CA ASN A 481 -12.50 -2.17 -66.96
C ASN A 481 -12.52 -3.63 -67.47
N LYS A 482 -13.70 -4.14 -67.82
CA LYS A 482 -13.87 -5.47 -68.41
C LYS A 482 -14.76 -5.41 -69.63
#